data_AF-A0A2V6YFM9-F1
#
_entry.id   AF-A0A2V6YFM9-F1
#
_cell.length_a   1.000
_cell.length_b   1.000
_cell.length_c   1.000
_cell.angle_alpha   90.00
_cell.angle_beta   90.00
_cell.angle_gamma   90.00
#
_symmetry.space_group_name_H-M   'P 1'
#
loop_
_entity.id
_entity.type
_entity.pdbx_description
1 polymer ?
#
loop_
_entity_poly.entity_id
_entity_poly.type
_entity_poly.pdbx_seq_one_letter_code
_entity_poly.pdbx_strand_id
1 'polypeptide(L)'
;TTLGSLTDSFTYNAFGEVTSYTAASGSTALYASQYARDNLGRITQRTETIGGITDSYAYSYDLARRLVGVQRNGRSIATYTYDGNDNRVGVTRVGETIVGTYDDQDRLTQYSATTYAYTANGELLRKTMGSRTTIYEYDPLGNLIRATLPDGAALEYVVDGRSRRIGKRMNGVLAQGFLYQDGLKPIAELDGTGNLVSQFVYASRNDVPDFLIKAGATYRIIADHVGSPRLVVDVVSGQVVQRMDHDEFGNVIGDTNPGFQPFGFAGGLYDRDTGLVRFGTRDYDSEIGRWTAKDLISFGGGQANLYGYVANDPVNHTDPAGLWDSQGWLPPGGLGGGQQESADPRKNTIVCDGQGGIQPQLSPNTQSRPQSILECTRQHEKSHADDALSTSPNACVGKPPGTQVHAEGPIELATSEVKAYEAEIACLGKKAKNAPKSEQGVLRKEAEFCAEWALLWQRELVKALNKEMSRR
;
A
#
# COMPACT_ATOMS: atom_id res chain seq x y z
N THR A 1 25.07 8.46 -1.41
CA THR A 1 24.89 9.91 -1.63
C THR A 1 25.63 10.68 -0.54
N THR A 2 25.94 11.97 -0.73
CA THR A 2 26.64 12.79 0.28
C THR A 2 25.82 14.03 0.59
N LEU A 3 25.73 14.40 1.86
CA LEU A 3 25.12 15.64 2.35
C LEU A 3 25.99 16.20 3.48
N GLY A 4 26.77 17.25 3.21
CA GLY A 4 27.78 17.73 4.15
C GLY A 4 28.83 16.65 4.46
N SER A 5 29.06 16.36 5.75
CA SER A 5 29.96 15.26 6.17
C SER A 5 29.29 13.88 6.20
N LEU A 6 27.97 13.81 5.97
CA LEU A 6 27.24 12.56 5.98
C LEU A 6 27.30 11.87 4.61
N THR A 7 27.66 10.60 4.63
CA THR A 7 27.78 9.77 3.43
C THR A 7 26.98 8.49 3.58
N ASP A 8 26.17 8.21 2.57
CA ASP A 8 25.40 6.99 2.39
C ASP A 8 26.04 6.15 1.28
N SER A 9 26.24 4.86 1.52
CA SER A 9 26.75 3.92 0.52
C SER A 9 25.87 2.68 0.45
N PHE A 10 25.62 2.21 -0.78
CA PHE A 10 24.82 1.03 -1.05
C PHE A 10 25.63 0.05 -1.90
N THR A 11 25.45 -1.24 -1.63
CA THR A 11 25.91 -2.31 -2.52
C THR A 11 24.71 -3.10 -3.01
N TYR A 12 24.88 -3.74 -4.17
CA TYR A 12 23.80 -4.44 -4.85
C TYR A 12 24.25 -5.84 -5.27
N ASN A 13 23.31 -6.78 -5.37
CA ASN A 13 23.55 -8.07 -6.02
C ASN A 13 23.38 -7.95 -7.55
N ALA A 14 23.54 -9.07 -8.27
CA ALA A 14 23.40 -9.11 -9.73
C ALA A 14 21.97 -8.82 -10.24
N PHE A 15 20.96 -8.83 -9.36
CA PHE A 15 19.57 -8.49 -9.68
C PHE A 15 19.24 -7.02 -9.41
N GLY A 16 20.21 -6.22 -8.96
CA GLY A 16 20.01 -4.82 -8.59
C GLY A 16 19.34 -4.61 -7.23
N GLU A 17 19.20 -5.67 -6.43
CA GLU A 17 18.67 -5.57 -5.06
C GLU A 17 19.76 -5.13 -4.10
N VAL A 18 19.42 -4.25 -3.15
CA VAL A 18 20.35 -3.79 -2.11
C VAL A 18 20.79 -4.97 -1.24
N THR A 19 22.11 -5.16 -1.13
CA THR A 19 22.75 -6.15 -0.26
C THR A 19 23.32 -5.52 1.01
N SER A 20 23.74 -4.26 0.94
CA SER A 20 24.12 -3.49 2.12
C SER A 20 23.83 -2.01 1.95
N TYR A 21 23.58 -1.35 3.08
CA TYR A 21 23.47 0.10 3.21
C TYR A 21 24.30 0.55 4.41
N THR A 22 25.12 1.57 4.25
CA THR A 22 25.89 2.18 5.36
C THR A 22 25.74 3.69 5.33
N ALA A 23 25.60 4.30 6.50
CA ALA A 23 25.63 5.75 6.69
C ALA A 23 26.67 6.13 7.75
N ALA A 24 27.47 7.15 7.47
CA ALA A 24 28.54 7.63 8.34
C ALA A 24 28.64 9.15 8.33
N SER A 25 29.08 9.75 9.44
CA SER A 25 29.53 11.15 9.50
C SER A 25 31.05 11.19 9.56
N GLY A 26 31.69 11.64 8.47
CA GLY A 26 33.14 11.49 8.32
C GLY A 26 33.56 10.02 8.46
N SER A 27 34.45 9.72 9.40
CA SER A 27 34.90 8.35 9.70
C SER A 27 34.01 7.60 10.71
N THR A 28 33.00 8.25 11.29
CA THR A 28 32.16 7.66 12.32
C THR A 28 30.96 6.96 11.68
N ALA A 29 30.94 5.63 11.75
CA ALA A 29 29.78 4.84 11.31
C ALA A 29 28.58 5.09 12.24
N LEU A 30 27.42 5.39 11.64
CA LEU A 30 26.18 5.67 12.37
C LEU A 30 25.19 4.52 12.23
N TYR A 31 25.04 4.04 10.99
CA TYR A 31 24.10 2.99 10.60
C TYR A 31 24.75 2.05 9.59
N ALA A 32 24.48 0.75 9.72
CA ALA A 32 24.74 -0.21 8.67
C ALA A 32 23.66 -1.28 8.65
N SER A 33 23.21 -1.70 7.47
CA SER A 33 22.38 -2.89 7.28
C SER A 33 22.95 -3.78 6.18
N GLN A 34 22.76 -5.09 6.32
CA GLN A 34 23.10 -6.10 5.33
C GLN A 34 21.95 -7.11 5.22
N TYR A 35 21.71 -7.61 4.01
CA TYR A 35 20.57 -8.46 3.71
C TYR A 35 20.99 -9.76 3.04
N ALA A 36 20.45 -10.88 3.52
CA ALA A 36 20.43 -12.14 2.80
C ALA A 36 19.01 -12.44 2.33
N ARG A 37 18.88 -13.02 1.14
CA ARG A 37 17.60 -13.32 0.51
C ARG A 37 17.50 -14.80 0.14
N ASP A 38 16.28 -15.32 0.08
CA ASP A 38 16.01 -16.62 -0.53
C ASP A 38 15.94 -16.54 -2.07
N ASN A 39 15.72 -17.68 -2.71
CA ASN A 39 15.61 -17.78 -4.18
C ASN A 39 14.38 -17.06 -4.76
N LEU A 40 13.44 -16.61 -3.92
CA LEU A 40 12.29 -15.79 -4.32
C LEU A 40 12.55 -14.29 -4.10
N GLY A 41 13.76 -13.91 -3.67
CA GLY A 41 14.14 -12.52 -3.41
C GLY A 41 13.68 -11.99 -2.05
N ARG A 42 13.08 -12.82 -1.19
CA ARG A 42 12.61 -12.37 0.14
C ARG A 42 13.76 -12.30 1.12
N ILE A 43 13.84 -11.24 1.91
CA ILE A 43 14.82 -11.07 2.98
C ILE A 43 14.60 -12.15 4.03
N THR A 44 15.56 -13.07 4.18
CA THR A 44 15.56 -14.11 5.22
C THR A 44 16.48 -13.77 6.38
N GLN A 45 17.44 -12.86 6.17
CA GLN A 45 18.30 -12.34 7.22
C GLN A 45 18.58 -10.86 7.01
N ARG A 46 18.58 -10.11 8.11
CA ARG A 46 19.04 -8.72 8.17
C ARG A 46 20.02 -8.56 9.32
N THR A 47 21.24 -8.14 9.05
CA THR A 47 22.14 -7.64 10.10
C THR A 47 22.03 -6.12 10.13
N GLU A 48 21.78 -5.54 11.30
CA GLU A 48 21.67 -4.09 11.50
C GLU A 48 22.67 -3.65 12.57
N THR A 49 23.41 -2.57 12.32
CA THR A 49 24.34 -1.95 13.27
C THR A 49 23.97 -0.50 13.47
N ILE A 50 23.67 -0.12 14.71
CA ILE A 50 23.35 1.27 15.09
C ILE A 50 24.26 1.67 16.24
N GLY A 51 25.03 2.74 16.07
CA GLY A 51 25.95 3.23 17.12
C GLY A 51 26.95 2.17 17.59
N GLY A 52 27.40 1.29 16.69
CA GLY A 52 28.36 0.22 16.98
C GLY A 52 27.76 -1.06 17.59
N ILE A 53 26.46 -1.10 17.88
CA ILE A 53 25.78 -2.31 18.36
C ILE A 53 25.18 -3.03 17.16
N THR A 54 25.57 -4.30 16.96
CA THR A 54 25.09 -5.13 15.86
C THR A 54 24.07 -6.16 16.35
N ASP A 55 22.91 -6.20 15.68
CA ASP A 55 21.88 -7.21 15.83
C ASP A 55 21.68 -7.98 14.52
N SER A 56 21.50 -9.30 14.60
CA SER A 56 21.10 -10.14 13.48
C SER A 56 19.66 -10.57 13.62
N TYR A 57 18.86 -10.29 12.60
CA TYR A 57 17.48 -10.72 12.48
C TYR A 57 17.37 -11.85 11.46
N ALA A 58 16.58 -12.88 11.76
CA ALA A 58 16.22 -13.92 10.80
C ALA A 58 14.70 -14.00 10.67
N TYR A 59 14.22 -14.13 9.44
CA TYR A 59 12.80 -14.12 9.08
C TYR A 59 12.42 -15.44 8.41
N SER A 60 11.30 -16.01 8.85
CA SER A 60 10.72 -17.23 8.29
C SER A 60 9.35 -16.94 7.70
N TYR A 61 9.05 -17.60 6.58
CA TYR A 61 7.81 -17.41 5.83
C TYR A 61 7.09 -18.74 5.60
N ASP A 62 5.76 -18.72 5.56
CA ASP A 62 4.98 -19.89 5.14
C ASP A 62 4.90 -20.03 3.60
N LEU A 63 4.18 -21.06 3.14
CA LEU A 63 3.98 -21.32 1.71
C LEU A 63 3.09 -20.29 1.02
N ALA A 64 2.25 -19.57 1.79
CA ALA A 64 1.49 -18.42 1.32
C ALA A 64 2.32 -17.12 1.31
N ARG A 65 3.62 -17.22 1.63
CA ARG A 65 4.60 -16.13 1.68
C ARG A 65 4.37 -15.12 2.81
N ARG A 66 3.61 -15.48 3.83
CA ARG A 66 3.35 -14.63 5.00
C ARG A 66 4.48 -14.78 6.02
N LEU A 67 4.85 -13.70 6.71
CA LEU A 67 5.85 -13.73 7.77
C LEU A 67 5.35 -14.56 8.95
N VAL A 68 6.02 -15.65 9.33
CA VAL A 68 5.59 -16.53 10.44
C VAL A 68 6.54 -16.54 11.63
N GLY A 69 7.78 -16.08 11.47
CA GLY A 69 8.77 -16.14 12.54
C GLY A 69 9.85 -15.08 12.40
N VAL A 70 10.28 -14.56 13.56
CA VAL A 70 11.31 -13.54 13.68
C VAL A 70 12.23 -13.93 14.82
N GLN A 71 13.53 -13.98 14.53
CA GLN A 71 14.56 -14.17 15.54
C GLN A 71 15.46 -12.95 15.60
N ARG A 72 15.95 -12.60 16.80
CA ARG A 72 17.01 -11.62 17.02
C ARG A 72 18.16 -12.32 17.74
N ASN A 73 19.35 -12.27 17.16
CA ASN A 73 20.57 -12.90 17.67
C ASN A 73 20.37 -14.39 18.02
N GLY A 74 19.67 -15.12 17.13
CA GLY A 74 19.36 -16.54 17.29
C GLY A 74 18.25 -16.87 18.28
N ARG A 75 17.63 -15.88 18.94
CA ARG A 75 16.50 -16.06 19.84
C ARG A 75 15.20 -15.67 19.17
N SER A 76 14.18 -16.53 19.22
CA SER A 76 12.83 -16.18 18.76
C SER A 76 12.28 -15.00 19.55
N ILE A 77 11.85 -13.95 18.84
CA ILE A 77 11.24 -12.75 19.43
C ILE A 77 9.78 -12.58 19.02
N ALA A 78 9.37 -13.13 17.87
CA ALA A 78 8.00 -13.13 17.41
C ALA A 78 7.68 -14.36 16.56
N THR A 79 6.46 -14.90 16.72
CA THR A 79 5.85 -15.85 15.78
C THR A 79 4.43 -15.42 15.46
N TYR A 80 4.02 -15.64 14.20
CA TYR A 80 2.74 -15.20 13.67
C TYR A 80 1.95 -16.37 13.10
N THR A 81 0.64 -16.38 13.37
CA THR A 81 -0.28 -17.34 12.79
C THR A 81 -1.46 -16.65 12.12
N TYR A 82 -1.97 -17.30 11.09
CA TYR A 82 -3.00 -16.74 10.21
C TYR A 82 -4.10 -17.75 9.94
N ASP A 83 -5.32 -17.28 9.72
CA ASP A 83 -6.42 -18.12 9.22
C ASP A 83 -6.37 -18.28 7.68
N GLY A 84 -7.42 -18.91 7.13
CA GLY A 84 -7.56 -19.13 5.68
C GLY A 84 -7.90 -17.88 4.87
N ASN A 85 -8.28 -16.77 5.54
CA ASN A 85 -8.58 -15.48 4.93
C ASN A 85 -7.42 -14.47 5.14
N ASP A 86 -6.24 -14.94 5.52
CA ASP A 86 -5.06 -14.11 5.80
C ASP A 86 -5.20 -13.14 6.99
N ASN A 87 -6.18 -13.34 7.88
CA ASN A 87 -6.23 -12.60 9.13
C ASN A 87 -5.17 -13.13 10.09
N ARG A 88 -4.44 -12.22 10.76
CA ARG A 88 -3.46 -12.57 11.80
C ARG A 88 -4.18 -12.97 13.09
N VAL A 89 -4.38 -14.26 13.31
CA VAL A 89 -5.12 -14.80 14.47
C VAL A 89 -4.25 -14.98 15.71
N GLY A 90 -2.92 -15.00 15.56
CA GLY A 90 -2.01 -15.15 16.69
C GLY A 90 -0.69 -14.41 16.51
N VAL A 91 -0.23 -13.79 17.59
CA VAL A 91 1.10 -13.21 17.73
C VAL A 91 1.68 -13.69 19.04
N THR A 92 2.80 -14.42 19.02
CA THR A 92 3.55 -14.73 20.24
C THR A 92 4.80 -13.88 20.30
N ARG A 93 4.89 -12.97 21.27
CA ARG A 93 6.06 -12.12 21.50
C ARG A 93 6.58 -12.32 22.92
N VAL A 94 7.88 -12.61 23.04
CA VAL A 94 8.55 -12.81 24.36
C VAL A 94 7.82 -13.85 25.26
N GLY A 95 7.15 -14.84 24.66
CA GLY A 95 6.42 -15.89 25.38
C GLY A 95 4.95 -15.57 25.70
N GLU A 96 4.48 -14.37 25.39
CA GLU A 96 3.06 -14.01 25.50
C GLU A 96 2.36 -14.17 24.16
N THR A 97 1.25 -14.91 24.14
CA THR A 97 0.44 -15.10 22.93
C THR A 97 -0.79 -14.21 22.98
N ILE A 98 -0.88 -13.31 22.02
CA ILE A 98 -2.06 -12.49 21.75
C ILE A 98 -2.86 -13.17 20.65
N VAL A 99 -4.17 -13.33 20.88
CA VAL A 99 -5.11 -13.88 19.90
C VAL A 99 -5.97 -12.76 19.35
N GLY A 100 -6.14 -12.77 18.02
CA GLY A 100 -7.07 -11.91 17.30
C GLY A 100 -8.31 -12.69 16.88
N THR A 101 -9.51 -12.15 17.14
CA THR A 101 -10.77 -12.71 16.65
C THR A 101 -11.33 -11.84 15.54
N TYR A 102 -12.00 -12.46 14.58
CA TYR A 102 -12.52 -11.77 13.39
C TYR A 102 -13.97 -12.19 13.14
N ASP A 103 -14.73 -11.33 12.47
CA ASP A 103 -16.05 -11.69 11.96
C ASP A 103 -15.99 -12.18 10.51
N ASP A 104 -17.15 -12.57 9.96
CA ASP A 104 -17.28 -13.12 8.59
C ASP A 104 -16.89 -12.12 7.47
N GLN A 105 -16.63 -10.85 7.81
CA GLN A 105 -16.17 -9.82 6.88
C GLN A 105 -14.70 -9.44 7.13
N ASP A 106 -13.93 -10.30 7.80
CA ASP A 106 -12.51 -10.12 8.12
C ASP A 106 -12.22 -8.89 8.99
N ARG A 107 -13.22 -8.40 9.74
CA ARG A 107 -13.05 -7.29 10.69
C ARG A 107 -12.60 -7.85 12.02
N LEU A 108 -11.53 -7.26 12.57
CA LEU A 108 -11.00 -7.64 13.88
C LEU A 108 -12.04 -7.28 14.95
N THR A 109 -12.50 -8.20 15.77
CA THR A 109 -13.47 -7.92 16.86
C THR A 109 -12.79 -7.83 18.22
N GLN A 110 -11.67 -8.52 18.39
CA GLN A 110 -10.88 -8.50 19.62
C GLN A 110 -9.40 -8.73 19.32
N TYR A 111 -8.52 -8.02 20.02
CA TYR A 111 -7.08 -8.26 20.05
C TYR A 111 -6.58 -8.05 21.48
N SER A 112 -6.10 -9.11 22.12
CA SER A 112 -5.81 -9.10 23.56
C SER A 112 -7.06 -8.65 24.37
N ALA A 113 -6.92 -7.73 25.31
CA ALA A 113 -8.01 -7.15 26.09
C ALA A 113 -8.80 -6.05 25.36
N THR A 114 -8.41 -5.70 24.14
CA THR A 114 -9.02 -4.60 23.37
C THR A 114 -10.10 -5.14 22.44
N THR A 115 -11.28 -4.53 22.46
CA THR A 115 -12.37 -4.81 21.53
C THR A 115 -12.47 -3.73 20.46
N TYR A 116 -12.95 -4.15 19.29
CA TYR A 116 -13.02 -3.32 18.09
C TYR A 116 -14.43 -3.41 17.52
N ALA A 117 -14.98 -2.27 17.13
CA ALA A 117 -16.27 -2.19 16.45
C ALA A 117 -16.13 -1.37 15.18
N TYR A 118 -16.95 -1.69 14.18
CA TYR A 118 -16.87 -1.12 12.84
C TYR A 118 -18.20 -0.50 12.44
N THR A 119 -18.15 0.42 11.49
CA THR A 119 -19.34 0.92 10.80
C THR A 119 -19.96 -0.18 9.94
N ALA A 120 -21.14 0.09 9.37
CA ALA A 120 -21.77 -0.78 8.39
C ALA A 120 -20.93 -0.93 7.10
N ASN A 121 -20.14 0.09 6.73
CA ASN A 121 -19.30 0.06 5.52
C ASN A 121 -17.97 -0.67 5.75
N GLY A 122 -17.51 -0.73 7.01
CA GLY A 122 -16.31 -1.47 7.41
C GLY A 122 -15.14 -0.58 7.82
N GLU A 123 -15.34 0.70 8.10
CA GLU A 123 -14.34 1.51 8.77
C GLU A 123 -14.36 1.24 10.28
N LEU A 124 -13.19 1.28 10.93
CA LEU A 124 -13.06 1.16 12.38
C LEU A 124 -13.88 2.28 13.04
N LEU A 125 -14.88 1.94 13.84
CA LEU A 125 -15.72 2.91 14.54
C LEU A 125 -15.20 3.18 15.95
N ARG A 126 -14.77 2.13 16.65
CA ARG A 126 -14.36 2.21 18.06
C ARG A 126 -13.29 1.18 18.39
N LYS A 127 -12.33 1.59 19.24
CA LYS A 127 -11.35 0.73 19.91
C LYS A 127 -11.49 0.93 21.41
N THR A 128 -11.72 -0.15 22.17
CA THR A 128 -12.02 -0.08 23.60
C THR A 128 -11.15 -1.05 24.39
N MET A 129 -10.41 -0.53 25.37
CA MET A 129 -9.63 -1.31 26.33
C MET A 129 -10.06 -0.92 27.75
N GLY A 130 -10.85 -1.79 28.39
CA GLY A 130 -11.48 -1.47 29.68
C GLY A 130 -12.38 -0.24 29.56
N SER A 131 -12.12 0.81 30.35
CA SER A 131 -12.83 2.09 30.28
C SER A 131 -12.27 3.06 29.23
N ARG A 132 -11.12 2.77 28.62
CA ARG A 132 -10.47 3.64 27.64
C ARG A 132 -11.04 3.35 26.27
N THR A 133 -11.75 4.32 25.70
CA THR A 133 -12.36 4.19 24.37
C THR A 133 -11.84 5.27 23.45
N THR A 134 -11.38 4.88 22.26
CA THR A 134 -11.16 5.79 21.14
C THR A 134 -12.29 5.62 20.14
N ILE A 135 -12.89 6.71 19.69
CA ILE A 135 -13.96 6.73 18.68
C ILE A 135 -13.39 7.34 17.41
N TYR A 136 -13.69 6.76 16.26
CA TYR A 136 -13.21 7.22 14.96
C TYR A 136 -14.39 7.56 14.04
N GLU A 137 -14.22 8.60 13.24
CA GLU A 137 -15.21 9.09 12.29
C GLU A 137 -14.56 9.28 10.91
N TYR A 138 -15.22 8.77 9.89
CA TYR A 138 -14.74 8.77 8.51
C TYR A 138 -15.68 9.58 7.62
N ASP A 139 -15.13 10.21 6.60
CA ASP A 139 -15.93 10.80 5.52
C ASP A 139 -16.46 9.70 4.56
N PRO A 140 -17.41 10.03 3.65
CA PRO A 140 -17.93 9.07 2.68
C PRO A 140 -16.90 8.55 1.65
N LEU A 141 -15.69 9.11 1.61
CA LEU A 141 -14.58 8.65 0.76
C LEU A 141 -13.62 7.72 1.53
N GLY A 142 -13.91 7.41 2.79
CA GLY A 142 -13.10 6.53 3.63
C GLY A 142 -11.89 7.20 4.28
N ASN A 143 -11.84 8.54 4.30
CA ASN A 143 -10.78 9.25 5.05
C ASN A 143 -11.16 9.34 6.53
N LEU A 144 -10.23 8.98 7.41
CA LEU A 144 -10.36 9.28 8.84
C LEU A 144 -10.29 10.81 9.01
N ILE A 145 -11.41 11.42 9.45
CA ILE A 145 -11.54 12.87 9.63
C ILE A 145 -11.57 13.28 11.10
N ARG A 146 -11.90 12.37 12.01
CA ARG A 146 -11.86 12.65 13.45
C ARG A 146 -11.58 11.41 14.29
N ALA A 147 -10.82 11.60 15.36
CA ALA A 147 -10.67 10.63 16.44
C ALA A 147 -10.92 11.32 17.79
N THR A 148 -11.78 10.75 18.63
CA THR A 148 -11.97 11.17 20.02
C THR A 148 -11.20 10.20 20.92
N LEU A 149 -10.17 10.70 21.59
CA LEU A 149 -9.27 9.92 22.44
C LEU A 149 -9.91 9.55 23.79
N PRO A 150 -9.33 8.61 24.57
CA PRO A 150 -9.88 8.17 25.86
C PRO A 150 -10.03 9.27 26.92
N ASP A 151 -9.24 10.34 26.83
CA ASP A 151 -9.31 11.51 27.71
C ASP A 151 -10.35 12.55 27.25
N GLY A 152 -11.04 12.29 26.13
CA GLY A 152 -12.02 13.19 25.52
C GLY A 152 -11.43 14.20 24.53
N ALA A 153 -10.11 14.23 24.32
CA ALA A 153 -9.49 15.10 23.33
C ALA A 153 -9.95 14.71 21.92
N ALA A 154 -10.29 15.72 21.11
CA ALA A 154 -10.70 15.55 19.72
C ALA A 154 -9.53 15.87 18.78
N LEU A 155 -9.10 14.87 18.01
CA LEU A 155 -8.21 15.02 16.88
C LEU A 155 -9.05 15.15 15.62
N GLU A 156 -8.86 16.19 14.83
CA GLU A 156 -9.55 16.35 13.54
C GLU A 156 -8.52 16.45 12.42
N TYR A 157 -8.71 15.68 11.36
CA TYR A 157 -7.82 15.68 10.21
C TYR A 157 -8.41 16.54 9.10
N VAL A 158 -7.59 17.46 8.57
CA VAL A 158 -7.94 18.26 7.40
C VAL A 158 -7.48 17.49 6.17
N VAL A 159 -8.42 17.18 5.29
CA VAL A 159 -8.19 16.37 4.10
C VAL A 159 -8.56 17.19 2.86
N ASP A 160 -7.71 17.14 1.83
CA ASP A 160 -7.98 17.85 0.57
C ASP A 160 -8.81 17.00 -0.41
N GLY A 161 -9.21 17.60 -1.55
CA GLY A 161 -10.02 16.93 -2.57
C GLY A 161 -9.34 15.74 -3.28
N ARG A 162 -8.08 15.44 -2.97
CA ARG A 162 -7.34 14.26 -3.47
C ARG A 162 -7.11 13.24 -2.34
N SER A 163 -7.85 13.34 -1.24
CA SER A 163 -7.75 12.46 -0.06
C SER A 163 -6.39 12.52 0.64
N ARG A 164 -5.67 13.66 0.56
CA ARG A 164 -4.38 13.85 1.25
C ARG A 164 -4.60 14.54 2.59
N ARG A 165 -3.90 14.09 3.63
CA ARG A 165 -3.93 14.73 4.96
C ARG A 165 -3.08 16.00 4.94
N ILE A 166 -3.74 17.15 4.85
CA ILE A 166 -3.09 18.47 4.78
C ILE A 166 -3.02 19.19 6.13
N GLY A 167 -3.59 18.63 7.19
CA GLY A 167 -3.43 19.18 8.53
C GLY A 167 -4.12 18.37 9.63
N LYS A 168 -3.90 18.82 10.86
CA LYS A 168 -4.43 18.23 12.08
C LYS A 168 -4.83 19.33 13.06
N ARG A 169 -6.03 19.21 13.63
CA ARG A 169 -6.54 20.06 14.71
C ARG A 169 -6.60 19.27 16.01
N MET A 170 -6.27 19.95 17.10
CA MET A 170 -6.42 19.50 18.47
C MET A 170 -7.53 20.31 19.12
N ASN A 171 -8.64 19.67 19.50
CA ASN A 171 -9.80 20.33 20.11
C ASN A 171 -10.28 21.56 19.31
N GLY A 172 -10.38 21.40 17.98
CA GLY A 172 -10.80 22.45 17.03
C GLY A 172 -9.71 23.43 16.61
N VAL A 173 -8.57 23.47 17.30
CA VAL A 173 -7.45 24.39 17.01
C VAL A 173 -6.46 23.73 16.06
N LEU A 174 -6.13 24.37 14.93
CA LEU A 174 -5.11 23.86 14.03
C LEU A 174 -3.76 23.76 14.76
N ALA A 175 -3.13 22.59 14.70
CA ALA A 175 -1.87 22.32 15.38
C ALA A 175 -0.74 21.99 14.39
N GLN A 176 -1.07 21.44 13.24
CA GLN A 176 -0.11 21.03 12.21
C GLN A 176 -0.73 21.16 10.81
N GLY A 177 0.07 21.57 9.83
CA GLY A 177 -0.29 21.60 8.41
C GLY A 177 0.78 20.98 7.52
N PHE A 178 0.40 20.55 6.31
CA PHE A 178 1.31 20.02 5.31
C PHE A 178 1.09 20.67 3.94
N LEU A 179 2.20 20.99 3.26
CA LEU A 179 2.21 21.33 1.83
C LEU A 179 2.81 20.18 1.04
N TYR A 180 2.21 19.85 -0.09
CA TYR A 180 2.63 18.74 -0.95
C TYR A 180 3.18 19.26 -2.27
N GLN A 181 4.28 18.69 -2.76
CA GLN A 181 4.81 18.98 -4.09
C GLN A 181 3.89 18.40 -5.17
N ASP A 182 3.72 17.09 -5.11
CA ASP A 182 2.85 16.28 -5.95
C ASP A 182 2.44 15.01 -5.20
N GLY A 183 1.40 14.33 -5.71
CA GLY A 183 0.91 13.06 -5.16
C GLY A 183 0.88 13.05 -3.63
N LEU A 184 1.65 12.12 -3.04
CA LEU A 184 1.72 11.84 -1.61
C LEU A 184 3.01 12.34 -0.92
N LYS A 185 3.73 13.31 -1.50
CA LYS A 185 5.00 13.84 -0.95
C LYS A 185 4.83 15.18 -0.22
N PRO A 186 4.74 15.22 1.12
CA PRO A 186 4.80 16.48 1.87
C PRO A 186 6.19 17.10 1.72
N ILE A 187 6.26 18.35 1.27
CA ILE A 187 7.50 19.13 1.18
C ILE A 187 7.65 20.18 2.27
N ALA A 188 6.58 20.46 3.01
CA ALA A 188 6.64 21.33 4.17
C ALA A 188 5.67 20.88 5.25
N GLU A 189 6.10 21.03 6.50
CA GLU A 189 5.29 21.00 7.71
C GLU A 189 5.13 22.44 8.20
N LEU A 190 3.90 22.80 8.58
CA LEU A 190 3.54 24.11 9.10
C LEU A 190 3.00 23.99 10.53
N ASP A 191 3.18 25.04 11.33
CA ASP A 191 2.55 25.14 12.64
C ASP A 191 1.06 25.55 12.53
N GLY A 192 0.36 25.61 13.67
CA GLY A 192 -1.04 26.00 13.75
C GLY A 192 -1.38 27.41 13.24
N THR A 193 -0.37 28.27 13.06
CA THR A 193 -0.50 29.63 12.52
C THR A 193 -0.03 29.75 11.07
N GLY A 194 0.45 28.65 10.47
CA GLY A 194 0.93 28.60 9.10
C GLY A 194 2.41 28.93 8.93
N ASN A 195 3.20 29.07 10.00
CA ASN A 195 4.64 29.27 9.86
C ASN A 195 5.33 27.95 9.49
N LEU A 196 6.40 28.04 8.70
CA LEU A 196 7.21 26.88 8.33
C LEU A 196 7.91 26.26 9.54
N VAL A 197 7.64 24.99 9.79
CA VAL A 197 8.28 24.18 10.84
C VAL A 197 9.43 23.36 10.25
N SER A 198 9.14 22.60 9.21
CA SER A 198 10.10 21.73 8.54
C SER A 198 9.93 21.82 7.02
N GLN A 199 11.03 21.86 6.27
CA GLN A 199 11.02 21.62 4.83
C GLN A 199 11.60 20.23 4.56
N PHE A 200 10.94 19.43 3.72
CA PHE A 200 11.35 18.07 3.40
C PHE A 200 11.87 17.98 1.96
N VAL A 201 13.00 17.28 1.78
CA VAL A 201 13.64 17.15 0.47
C VAL A 201 13.77 15.68 0.11
N TYR A 202 13.13 15.30 -0.98
CA TYR A 202 13.21 13.98 -1.58
C TYR A 202 14.27 13.98 -2.69
N ALA A 203 15.12 12.95 -2.74
CA ALA A 203 16.10 12.79 -3.81
C ALA A 203 16.17 11.34 -4.29
N SER A 204 16.74 10.46 -3.48
CA SER A 204 16.98 9.05 -3.83
C SER A 204 15.75 8.17 -3.62
N ARG A 205 14.76 8.68 -2.88
CA ARG A 205 13.56 7.95 -2.47
C ARG A 205 12.28 8.74 -2.74
N ASN A 206 11.18 8.01 -2.91
CA ASN A 206 9.85 8.59 -3.16
C ASN A 206 8.92 8.51 -1.95
N ASP A 207 9.17 7.56 -1.06
CA ASP A 207 8.38 7.18 0.12
C ASP A 207 8.72 8.04 1.34
N VAL A 208 10.01 8.30 1.59
CA VAL A 208 10.50 9.09 2.72
C VAL A 208 11.52 10.14 2.24
N PRO A 209 11.56 11.35 2.84
CA PRO A 209 12.55 12.35 2.45
C PRO A 209 13.98 11.90 2.77
N ASP A 210 14.92 12.36 1.97
CA ASP A 210 16.36 12.15 2.19
C ASP A 210 16.88 13.01 3.35
N PHE A 211 16.34 14.21 3.50
CA PHE A 211 16.69 15.14 4.56
C PHE A 211 15.58 16.14 4.82
N LEU A 212 15.66 16.82 5.97
CA LEU A 212 14.77 17.91 6.35
C LEU A 212 15.57 19.13 6.78
N ILE A 213 14.99 20.31 6.59
CA ILE A 213 15.50 21.58 7.13
C ILE A 213 14.53 22.04 8.20
N LYS A 214 15.00 22.24 9.43
CA LYS A 214 14.19 22.64 10.58
C LYS A 214 14.93 23.70 11.39
N ALA A 215 14.28 24.83 11.65
CA ALA A 215 14.88 25.97 12.35
C ALA A 215 16.26 26.41 11.80
N GLY A 216 16.44 26.36 10.48
CA GLY A 216 17.69 26.72 9.80
C GLY A 216 18.79 25.65 9.80
N ALA A 217 18.63 24.56 10.55
CA ALA A 217 19.54 23.41 10.53
C ALA A 217 19.07 22.35 9.53
N THR A 218 20.02 21.62 8.94
CA THR A 218 19.75 20.52 7.99
C THR A 218 20.02 19.19 8.67
N TYR A 219 19.08 18.26 8.55
CA TYR A 219 19.18 16.93 9.16
C TYR A 219 18.96 15.84 8.11
N ARG A 220 19.88 14.87 8.02
CA ARG A 220 19.73 13.66 7.19
C ARG A 220 18.73 12.72 7.85
N ILE A 221 17.83 12.15 7.06
CA ILE A 221 17.00 11.02 7.49
C ILE A 221 17.67 9.75 6.95
N ILE A 222 18.09 8.87 7.87
CA ILE A 222 18.56 7.53 7.57
C ILE A 222 17.36 6.61 7.76
N ALA A 223 16.91 5.95 6.70
CA ALA A 223 15.76 5.05 6.70
C ALA A 223 16.17 3.61 6.39
N ASP A 224 15.37 2.64 6.85
CA ASP A 224 15.57 1.23 6.51
C ASP A 224 15.14 0.91 5.06
N HIS A 225 15.20 -0.38 4.69
CA HIS A 225 14.92 -0.83 3.32
C HIS A 225 13.47 -0.63 2.90
N VAL A 226 12.51 -0.55 3.83
CA VAL A 226 11.11 -0.24 3.53
C VAL A 226 10.78 1.24 3.69
N GLY A 227 11.73 2.07 4.13
CA GLY A 227 11.56 3.52 4.20
C GLY A 227 11.18 4.06 5.57
N SER A 228 11.21 3.22 6.61
CA SER A 228 10.98 3.67 7.97
C SER A 228 12.18 4.45 8.49
N PRO A 229 12.04 5.68 8.99
CA PRO A 229 13.13 6.41 9.62
C PRO A 229 13.75 5.59 10.77
N ARG A 230 15.08 5.45 10.75
CA ARG A 230 15.87 4.80 11.80
C ARG A 230 16.63 5.84 12.62
N LEU A 231 17.29 6.78 11.94
CA LEU A 231 18.02 7.89 12.57
C LEU A 231 17.72 9.22 11.86
N VAL A 232 17.69 10.29 12.64
CA VAL A 232 17.75 11.66 12.14
C VAL A 232 19.04 12.28 12.66
N VAL A 233 19.87 12.79 11.76
CA VAL A 233 21.25 13.19 12.07
C VAL A 233 21.49 14.61 11.63
N ASP A 234 21.97 15.46 12.53
CA ASP A 234 22.40 16.82 12.21
C ASP A 234 23.62 16.78 11.27
N VAL A 235 23.49 17.42 10.10
CA VAL A 235 24.49 17.34 9.02
C VAL A 235 25.83 17.98 9.39
N VAL A 236 25.83 18.96 10.30
CA VAL A 236 27.03 19.73 10.66
C VAL A 236 27.81 19.04 11.76
N SER A 237 27.13 18.62 12.83
CA SER A 237 27.73 18.04 14.03
C SER A 237 27.84 16.51 13.96
N GLY A 238 27.10 15.85 13.08
CA GLY A 238 26.97 14.39 13.04
C GLY A 238 26.21 13.79 14.22
N GLN A 239 25.58 14.62 15.06
CA GLN A 239 24.80 14.16 16.20
C GLN A 239 23.50 13.51 15.75
N VAL A 240 23.19 12.34 16.32
CA VAL A 240 21.89 11.68 16.15
C VAL A 240 20.87 12.40 17.04
N VAL A 241 19.95 13.15 16.44
CA VAL A 241 18.93 13.93 17.16
C VAL A 241 17.63 13.16 17.38
N GLN A 242 17.43 12.06 16.65
CA GLN A 242 16.35 11.12 16.87
C GLN A 242 16.77 9.72 16.42
N ARG A 243 16.40 8.70 17.18
CA ARG A 243 16.38 7.29 16.77
C ARG A 243 14.95 6.78 16.95
N MET A 244 14.42 6.11 15.92
CA MET A 244 13.09 5.48 15.94
C MET A 244 13.18 4.01 15.60
N ASP A 245 12.84 3.13 16.55
CA ASP A 245 12.80 1.67 16.45
C ASP A 245 11.40 1.16 16.19
N HIS A 246 11.27 0.27 15.19
CA HIS A 246 10.02 -0.36 14.79
C HIS A 246 10.11 -1.89 14.91
N ASP A 247 8.98 -2.53 15.20
CA ASP A 247 8.83 -3.95 14.91
C ASP A 247 8.60 -4.20 13.40
N GLU A 248 8.35 -5.45 13.04
CA GLU A 248 8.22 -5.92 11.66
C GLU A 248 6.94 -5.41 10.98
N PHE A 249 5.91 -5.12 11.76
CA PHE A 249 4.65 -4.54 11.31
C PHE A 249 4.61 -3.03 11.56
N GLY A 250 5.77 -2.41 11.84
CA GLY A 250 5.88 -0.97 11.93
C GLY A 250 5.45 -0.35 13.25
N ASN A 251 5.19 -1.15 14.29
CA ASN A 251 4.87 -0.60 15.60
C ASN A 251 6.11 0.05 16.21
N VAL A 252 6.00 1.28 16.68
CA VAL A 252 7.12 2.02 17.29
C VAL A 252 7.40 1.43 18.68
N ILE A 253 8.57 0.78 18.81
CA ILE A 253 9.05 0.18 20.07
C ILE A 253 10.10 1.05 20.79
N GLY A 254 10.53 2.14 20.16
CA GLY A 254 11.37 3.16 20.79
C GLY A 254 11.47 4.42 19.93
N ASP A 255 11.38 5.59 20.54
CA ASP A 255 11.61 6.89 19.89
C ASP A 255 12.31 7.82 20.88
N THR A 256 13.54 8.22 20.59
CA THR A 256 14.35 9.03 21.51
C THR A 256 13.98 10.51 21.50
N ASN A 257 13.25 10.97 20.48
CA ASN A 257 12.82 12.37 20.37
C ASN A 257 11.48 12.47 19.65
N PRO A 258 10.38 12.04 20.29
CA PRO A 258 9.08 12.01 19.65
C PRO A 258 8.67 13.40 19.18
N GLY A 259 8.48 13.55 17.88
CA GLY A 259 7.82 14.73 17.27
C GLY A 259 8.79 15.66 16.58
N PHE A 260 10.04 15.23 16.51
CA PHE A 260 11.04 15.92 15.72
C PHE A 260 10.63 16.02 14.23
N GLN A 261 10.06 14.94 13.69
CA GLN A 261 9.58 14.81 12.31
C GLN A 261 8.33 13.89 12.23
N PRO A 262 7.51 13.95 11.16
CA PRO A 262 6.19 13.32 11.10
C PRO A 262 6.13 11.94 10.42
N PHE A 263 7.20 11.46 9.80
CA PHE A 263 7.25 10.18 9.09
C PHE A 263 7.52 9.01 10.04
N GLY A 264 6.89 7.86 9.80
CA GLY A 264 7.10 6.63 10.55
C GLY A 264 7.29 5.44 9.63
N PHE A 265 6.66 4.32 9.98
CA PHE A 265 6.76 3.08 9.22
C PHE A 265 6.55 3.28 7.72
N ALA A 266 7.47 2.72 6.93
CA ALA A 266 7.49 2.77 5.46
C ALA A 266 7.23 4.16 4.84
N GLY A 267 7.68 5.23 5.51
CA GLY A 267 7.53 6.61 5.04
C GLY A 267 6.12 7.21 5.21
N GLY A 268 5.18 6.49 5.82
CA GLY A 268 3.84 7.01 6.10
C GLY A 268 3.85 8.10 7.18
N LEU A 269 2.80 8.93 7.23
CA LEU A 269 2.67 9.98 8.26
C LEU A 269 2.20 9.36 9.57
N TYR A 270 3.07 9.34 10.58
CA TYR A 270 2.81 8.74 11.88
C TYR A 270 2.12 9.72 12.83
N ASP A 271 0.94 9.33 13.31
CA ASP A 271 0.20 10.09 14.31
C ASP A 271 0.38 9.46 15.69
N ARG A 272 1.23 10.07 16.53
CA ARG A 272 1.52 9.60 17.90
C ARG A 272 0.31 9.52 18.81
N ASP A 273 -0.71 10.33 18.57
CA ASP A 273 -1.85 10.46 19.49
C ASP A 273 -2.82 9.30 19.29
N THR A 274 -2.87 8.75 18.07
CA THR A 274 -3.66 7.55 17.75
C THR A 274 -2.83 6.28 17.63
N GLY A 275 -1.53 6.39 17.36
CA GLY A 275 -0.65 5.29 16.98
C GLY A 275 -0.81 4.84 15.51
N LEU A 276 -1.65 5.51 14.73
CA LEU A 276 -1.91 5.17 13.33
C LEU A 276 -0.85 5.77 12.40
N VAL A 277 -0.60 5.09 11.29
CA VAL A 277 0.24 5.59 10.19
C VAL A 277 -0.64 5.83 8.97
N ARG A 278 -0.65 7.06 8.45
CA ARG A 278 -1.38 7.42 7.25
C ARG A 278 -0.54 7.11 6.01
N PHE A 279 -1.07 6.22 5.16
CA PHE A 279 -0.55 5.93 3.83
C PHE A 279 -1.58 6.31 2.79
N GLY A 280 -1.23 7.17 1.84
CA GLY A 280 -2.12 7.61 0.78
C GLY A 280 -3.55 7.89 1.24
N THR A 281 -4.45 6.96 0.95
CA THR A 281 -5.88 7.02 1.24
C THR A 281 -6.34 6.29 2.51
N ARG A 282 -5.50 5.49 3.18
CA ARG A 282 -5.87 4.69 4.36
C ARG A 282 -4.99 4.93 5.58
N ASP A 283 -5.57 4.68 6.74
CA ASP A 283 -4.87 4.67 8.01
C ASP A 283 -4.56 3.22 8.41
N TYR A 284 -3.31 2.98 8.81
CA TYR A 284 -2.76 1.69 9.18
C TYR A 284 -2.56 1.65 10.70
N ASP A 285 -3.11 0.62 11.36
CA ASP A 285 -2.84 0.35 12.77
C ASP A 285 -1.71 -0.68 12.86
N SER A 286 -0.51 -0.20 13.19
CA SER A 286 0.72 -1.00 13.28
C SER A 286 0.72 -1.95 14.48
N GLU A 287 -0.04 -1.68 15.54
CA GLU A 287 -0.16 -2.57 16.70
C GLU A 287 -0.79 -3.90 16.28
N ILE A 288 -1.85 -3.82 15.47
CA ILE A 288 -2.61 -4.98 14.99
C ILE A 288 -2.20 -5.41 13.57
N GLY A 289 -1.35 -4.64 12.89
CA GLY A 289 -0.75 -5.00 11.61
C GLY A 289 -1.73 -4.96 10.43
N ARG A 290 -2.72 -4.08 10.45
CA ARG A 290 -3.79 -4.02 9.41
C ARG A 290 -4.37 -2.62 9.20
N TRP A 291 -5.05 -2.45 8.08
CA TRP A 291 -5.78 -1.22 7.75
C TRP A 291 -7.00 -1.03 8.66
N THR A 292 -7.33 0.24 8.96
CA THR A 292 -8.51 0.59 9.75
C THR A 292 -9.80 0.62 8.93
N ALA A 293 -9.71 0.54 7.61
CA ALA A 293 -10.82 0.48 6.67
C ALA A 293 -10.50 -0.49 5.54
N LYS A 294 -11.54 -0.97 4.84
CA LYS A 294 -11.38 -1.79 3.64
C LYS A 294 -10.59 -1.04 2.57
N ASP A 295 -9.93 -1.79 1.71
CA ASP A 295 -9.33 -1.24 0.49
C ASP A 295 -10.38 -0.51 -0.35
N LEU A 296 -10.09 0.73 -0.75
CA LEU A 296 -11.03 1.57 -1.51
C LEU A 296 -11.21 1.09 -2.94
N ILE A 297 -10.23 0.33 -3.47
CA ILE A 297 -10.37 -0.36 -4.76
C ILE A 297 -10.79 -1.83 -4.57
N SER A 298 -11.24 -2.19 -3.37
CA SER A 298 -11.64 -3.54 -2.99
C SER A 298 -10.55 -4.56 -3.38
N PHE A 299 -10.93 -5.64 -4.06
CA PHE A 299 -10.01 -6.67 -4.53
C PHE A 299 -9.11 -6.21 -5.69
N GLY A 300 -9.27 -4.98 -6.20
CA GLY A 300 -8.37 -4.37 -7.18
C GLY A 300 -6.94 -4.20 -6.68
N GLY A 301 -6.72 -4.25 -5.36
CA GLY A 301 -5.39 -4.36 -4.76
C GLY A 301 -4.77 -5.77 -4.85
N GLY A 302 -5.46 -6.74 -5.45
CA GLY A 302 -4.93 -8.11 -5.57
C GLY A 302 -4.81 -8.87 -4.26
N GLN A 303 -5.43 -8.39 -3.17
CA GLN A 303 -5.60 -9.11 -1.91
C GLN A 303 -7.07 -9.49 -1.71
N ALA A 304 -7.31 -10.74 -1.29
CA ALA A 304 -8.64 -11.18 -0.87
C ALA A 304 -9.03 -10.59 0.50
N ASN A 305 -8.06 -10.33 1.37
CA ASN A 305 -8.29 -9.66 2.64
C ASN A 305 -8.23 -8.13 2.47
N LEU A 306 -9.37 -7.46 2.52
CA LEU A 306 -9.46 -6.01 2.30
C LEU A 306 -8.82 -5.16 3.42
N TYR A 307 -8.47 -5.77 4.55
CA TYR A 307 -7.77 -5.12 5.66
C TYR A 307 -6.29 -5.53 5.75
N GLY A 308 -5.86 -6.53 4.97
CA GLY A 308 -4.50 -7.05 4.97
C GLY A 308 -3.48 -5.99 4.55
N TYR A 309 -2.37 -5.89 5.30
CA TYR A 309 -1.23 -5.09 4.91
C TYR A 309 -0.22 -5.95 4.16
N VAL A 310 -0.02 -5.63 2.89
CA VAL A 310 0.99 -6.23 1.99
C VAL A 310 1.11 -7.76 2.06
N ALA A 311 -0.03 -8.47 2.04
CA ALA A 311 -0.12 -9.93 2.18
C ALA A 311 0.63 -10.50 3.39
N ASN A 312 0.67 -9.75 4.50
CA ASN A 312 1.37 -10.12 5.73
C ASN A 312 2.88 -10.34 5.54
N ASP A 313 3.51 -9.70 4.55
CA ASP A 313 4.96 -9.64 4.38
C ASP A 313 5.49 -8.19 4.39
N PRO A 314 5.38 -7.49 5.54
CA PRO A 314 5.84 -6.10 5.69
C PRO A 314 7.37 -5.96 5.66
N VAL A 315 8.11 -7.08 5.72
CA VAL A 315 9.57 -7.06 5.63
C VAL A 315 10.01 -6.83 4.18
N ASN A 316 9.27 -7.35 3.21
CA ASN A 316 9.65 -7.26 1.80
C ASN A 316 8.84 -6.25 0.99
N HIS A 317 7.72 -5.79 1.52
CA HIS A 317 6.74 -5.00 0.77
C HIS A 317 6.25 -3.77 1.53
N THR A 318 5.80 -2.79 0.76
CA THR A 318 5.24 -1.52 1.25
C THR A 318 3.99 -1.18 0.46
N ASP A 319 3.07 -0.45 1.08
CA ASP A 319 1.88 0.12 0.41
C ASP A 319 1.80 1.64 0.61
N PRO A 320 2.60 2.45 -0.12
CA PRO A 320 2.61 3.90 0.05
C PRO A 320 1.28 4.58 -0.29
N ALA A 321 0.50 3.98 -1.20
CA ALA A 321 -0.79 4.50 -1.63
C ALA A 321 -1.94 4.11 -0.68
N GLY A 322 -1.74 3.08 0.13
CA GLY A 322 -2.81 2.46 0.89
C GLY A 322 -3.82 1.80 -0.06
N LEU A 323 -3.40 1.20 -1.17
CA LEU A 323 -4.25 0.54 -2.17
C LEU A 323 -3.56 -0.70 -2.76
N TRP A 324 -2.63 -1.32 -2.00
CA TRP A 324 -1.54 -2.14 -2.51
C TRP A 324 -1.97 -3.03 -3.66
N ASP A 325 -1.29 -2.93 -4.80
CA ASP A 325 -1.25 -3.94 -5.86
C ASP A 325 0.22 -4.36 -6.03
N SER A 326 0.50 -5.64 -5.80
CA SER A 326 1.83 -6.25 -5.94
C SER A 326 2.42 -6.22 -7.36
N GLN A 327 1.73 -5.62 -8.35
CA GLN A 327 2.12 -5.53 -9.77
C GLN A 327 2.13 -4.12 -10.39
N GLY A 328 2.08 -3.05 -9.59
CA GLY A 328 2.35 -1.70 -10.11
C GLY A 328 1.28 -1.18 -11.08
N TRP A 329 0.01 -1.49 -10.87
CA TRP A 329 -1.06 -0.76 -11.53
C TRP A 329 -1.20 0.63 -10.92
N LEU A 330 -0.55 1.62 -11.54
CA LEU A 330 -0.92 3.02 -11.32
C LEU A 330 -2.38 3.20 -11.78
N PRO A 331 -3.23 3.90 -11.01
CA PRO A 331 -4.46 4.44 -11.57
C PRO A 331 -4.10 5.29 -12.81
N PRO A 332 -4.88 5.27 -13.90
CA PRO A 332 -4.57 6.03 -15.12
C PRO A 332 -4.56 7.53 -14.79
N GLY A 333 -3.37 8.09 -14.67
CA GLY A 333 -3.15 9.44 -14.15
C GLY A 333 -1.70 9.74 -13.77
N GLY A 334 -0.86 8.71 -13.60
CA GLY A 334 0.60 8.85 -13.60
C GLY A 334 1.11 9.04 -15.02
N LEU A 335 1.49 10.27 -15.38
CA LEU A 335 2.17 10.59 -16.62
C LEU A 335 3.52 9.88 -16.68
N GLY A 336 3.60 8.84 -17.49
CA GLY A 336 4.84 8.18 -17.92
C GLY A 336 4.67 7.77 -19.37
N GLY A 337 5.06 8.65 -20.29
CA GLY A 337 5.14 8.33 -21.71
C GLY A 337 6.22 7.28 -21.94
N GLY A 338 5.81 6.07 -22.28
CA GLY A 338 6.68 5.00 -22.75
C GLY A 338 5.80 3.97 -23.46
N GLN A 339 5.86 3.94 -24.80
CA GLN A 339 5.24 2.89 -25.59
C GLN A 339 5.90 1.56 -25.23
N GLN A 340 5.22 0.72 -24.46
CA GLN A 340 5.66 -0.67 -24.29
C GLN A 340 5.10 -1.44 -25.49
N GLU A 341 5.95 -1.76 -26.48
CA GLU A 341 5.51 -2.44 -27.72
C GLU A 341 5.07 -3.89 -27.49
N SER A 342 5.41 -4.52 -26.36
CA SER A 342 5.03 -5.91 -26.03
C SER A 342 4.17 -5.98 -24.78
N ALA A 343 3.07 -6.72 -24.82
CA ALA A 343 2.18 -6.92 -23.68
C ALA A 343 2.87 -7.64 -22.51
N ASP A 344 2.58 -7.22 -21.28
CA ASP A 344 3.02 -7.95 -20.07
C ASP A 344 2.30 -9.30 -20.01
N PRO A 345 3.03 -10.45 -20.06
CA PRO A 345 2.42 -11.78 -20.04
C PRO A 345 1.66 -12.07 -18.74
N ARG A 346 1.86 -11.27 -17.68
CA ARG A 346 1.18 -11.42 -16.38
C ARG A 346 -0.19 -10.73 -16.33
N LYS A 347 -0.59 -10.01 -17.39
CA LYS A 347 -1.87 -9.27 -17.44
C LYS A 347 -2.83 -9.89 -18.43
N ASN A 348 -4.12 -9.78 -18.12
CA ASN A 348 -5.13 -9.95 -19.15
C ASN A 348 -5.17 -8.68 -19.99
N THR A 349 -5.18 -8.84 -21.30
CA THR A 349 -5.22 -7.72 -22.24
C THR A 349 -5.56 -8.25 -23.63
N ILE A 350 -5.55 -7.37 -24.63
CA ILE A 350 -5.68 -7.70 -26.04
C ILE A 350 -4.37 -7.43 -26.77
N VAL A 351 -3.98 -8.36 -27.64
CA VAL A 351 -2.72 -8.30 -28.38
C VAL A 351 -2.93 -8.60 -29.85
N CYS A 352 -2.00 -8.15 -30.68
CA CYS A 352 -1.95 -8.53 -32.08
C CYS A 352 -1.59 -10.01 -32.25
N ASP A 353 -2.23 -10.68 -33.21
CA ASP A 353 -1.96 -12.09 -33.56
C ASP A 353 -0.80 -12.25 -34.58
N GLY A 354 -0.30 -11.14 -35.13
CA GLY A 354 0.73 -11.12 -36.18
C GLY A 354 0.21 -11.41 -37.59
N GLN A 355 -1.10 -11.62 -37.75
CA GLN A 355 -1.81 -11.78 -39.03
C GLN A 355 -2.72 -10.57 -39.33
N GLY A 356 -2.69 -9.54 -38.48
CA GLY A 356 -3.50 -8.33 -38.59
C GLY A 356 -4.75 -8.35 -37.71
N GLY A 357 -5.01 -9.43 -36.97
CA GLY A 357 -6.10 -9.55 -36.03
C GLY A 357 -5.71 -9.20 -34.59
N ILE A 358 -6.73 -9.05 -33.75
CA ILE A 358 -6.63 -8.82 -32.30
C ILE A 358 -7.14 -10.06 -31.58
N GLN A 359 -6.39 -10.54 -30.58
CA GLN A 359 -6.76 -11.68 -29.77
C GLN A 359 -6.58 -11.40 -28.27
N PRO A 360 -7.40 -12.01 -27.40
CA PRO A 360 -7.16 -12.01 -25.96
C PRO A 360 -5.83 -12.65 -25.57
N GLN A 361 -5.13 -12.03 -24.64
CA GLN A 361 -4.06 -12.62 -23.86
C GLN A 361 -4.54 -12.72 -22.41
N LEU A 362 -4.39 -13.90 -21.80
CA LEU A 362 -4.72 -14.10 -20.39
C LEU A 362 -3.47 -14.39 -19.57
N SER A 363 -3.42 -13.83 -18.37
CA SER A 363 -2.36 -14.07 -17.41
C SER A 363 -2.29 -15.54 -16.96
N PRO A 364 -1.12 -16.04 -16.51
CA PRO A 364 -1.00 -17.38 -15.91
C PRO A 364 -1.96 -17.59 -14.73
N ASN A 365 -2.19 -16.56 -13.92
CA ASN A 365 -3.13 -16.61 -12.80
C ASN A 365 -4.56 -16.82 -13.30
N THR A 366 -4.99 -16.07 -14.31
CA THR A 366 -6.32 -16.24 -14.92
C THR A 366 -6.46 -17.62 -15.57
N GLN A 367 -5.43 -18.10 -16.27
CA GLN A 367 -5.43 -19.43 -16.87
C GLN A 367 -5.57 -20.57 -15.85
N SER A 368 -5.21 -20.34 -14.59
CA SER A 368 -5.34 -21.31 -13.49
C SER A 368 -6.75 -21.38 -12.87
N ARG A 369 -7.65 -20.46 -13.25
CA ARG A 369 -9.03 -20.39 -12.72
C ARG A 369 -9.89 -21.55 -13.21
N PRO A 370 -11.02 -21.86 -12.53
CA PRO A 370 -12.01 -22.81 -13.02
C PRO A 370 -12.41 -22.50 -14.47
N GLN A 371 -12.54 -23.55 -15.31
CA GLN A 371 -12.82 -23.40 -16.75
C GLN A 371 -14.07 -22.57 -17.03
N SER A 372 -15.10 -22.71 -16.19
CA SER A 372 -16.35 -21.96 -16.29
C SER A 372 -16.15 -20.45 -16.15
N ILE A 373 -15.23 -20.01 -15.29
CA ILE A 373 -14.88 -18.60 -15.12
C ILE A 373 -13.91 -18.16 -16.22
N LEU A 374 -12.90 -18.97 -16.52
CA LEU A 374 -11.90 -18.70 -17.56
C LEU A 374 -12.55 -18.41 -18.92
N GLU A 375 -13.59 -19.15 -19.30
CA GLU A 375 -14.33 -18.90 -20.54
C GLU A 375 -15.06 -17.56 -20.54
N CYS A 376 -15.58 -17.12 -19.39
CA CYS A 376 -16.23 -15.81 -19.27
C CYS A 376 -15.22 -14.66 -19.25
N THR A 377 -14.07 -14.85 -18.62
CA THR A 377 -12.97 -13.88 -18.69
C THR A 377 -12.39 -13.77 -20.11
N ARG A 378 -12.36 -14.86 -20.90
CA ARG A 378 -12.03 -14.74 -22.34
C ARG A 378 -13.07 -13.91 -23.09
N GLN A 379 -14.34 -14.02 -22.73
CA GLN A 379 -15.42 -13.24 -23.35
C GLN A 379 -15.31 -11.75 -22.99
N HIS A 380 -14.85 -11.44 -21.78
CA HIS A 380 -14.49 -10.09 -21.36
C HIS A 380 -13.44 -9.48 -22.30
N GLU A 381 -12.26 -10.10 -22.38
CA GLU A 381 -11.16 -9.61 -23.23
C GLU A 381 -11.53 -9.57 -24.72
N LYS A 382 -12.38 -10.50 -25.16
CA LYS A 382 -12.92 -10.46 -26.52
C LYS A 382 -13.76 -9.22 -26.77
N SER A 383 -14.53 -8.75 -25.78
CA SER A 383 -15.28 -7.50 -25.89
C SER A 383 -14.36 -6.31 -26.18
N HIS A 384 -13.19 -6.25 -25.52
CA HIS A 384 -12.18 -5.24 -25.81
C HIS A 384 -11.62 -5.38 -27.23
N ALA A 385 -11.36 -6.60 -27.68
CA ALA A 385 -10.87 -6.84 -29.04
C ALA A 385 -11.90 -6.39 -30.09
N ASP A 386 -13.18 -6.69 -29.87
CA ASP A 386 -14.27 -6.27 -30.76
C ASP A 386 -14.43 -4.74 -30.78
N ASP A 387 -14.30 -4.07 -29.63
CA ASP A 387 -14.31 -2.61 -29.54
C ASP A 387 -13.13 -1.98 -30.29
N ALA A 388 -11.91 -2.50 -30.06
CA ALA A 388 -10.70 -2.02 -30.72
C ALA A 388 -10.75 -2.22 -32.25
N LEU A 389 -11.29 -3.34 -32.72
CA LEU A 389 -11.51 -3.58 -34.15
C LEU A 389 -12.55 -2.63 -34.74
N SER A 390 -13.55 -2.21 -33.95
CA SER A 390 -14.59 -1.29 -34.41
C SER A 390 -14.09 0.15 -34.54
N THR A 391 -13.19 0.59 -33.65
CA THR A 391 -12.63 1.95 -33.66
C THR A 391 -11.40 2.05 -34.57
N SER A 392 -10.56 1.02 -34.56
CA SER A 392 -9.28 0.98 -35.27
C SER A 392 -9.09 -0.36 -36.00
N PRO A 393 -9.77 -0.59 -37.14
CA PRO A 393 -9.74 -1.85 -37.87
C PRO A 393 -8.36 -2.32 -38.32
N ASN A 394 -7.39 -1.40 -38.42
CA ASN A 394 -6.02 -1.67 -38.87
C ASN A 394 -4.99 -1.63 -37.74
N ALA A 395 -5.41 -1.63 -36.46
CA ALA A 395 -4.52 -1.49 -35.30
C ALA A 395 -3.34 -2.50 -35.28
N CYS A 396 -3.56 -3.70 -35.81
CA CYS A 396 -2.57 -4.78 -35.84
C CYS A 396 -1.94 -5.07 -37.21
N VAL A 397 -2.29 -4.31 -38.25
CA VAL A 397 -1.70 -4.51 -39.59
C VAL A 397 -0.21 -4.18 -39.55
N GLY A 398 0.63 -5.18 -39.85
CA GLY A 398 2.09 -5.05 -39.83
C GLY A 398 2.72 -5.04 -38.44
N LYS A 399 1.96 -5.34 -37.37
CA LYS A 399 2.47 -5.46 -36.00
C LYS A 399 2.88 -6.90 -35.68
N PRO A 400 3.98 -7.13 -34.92
CA PRO A 400 4.37 -8.47 -34.51
C PRO A 400 3.35 -9.09 -33.52
N PRO A 401 3.27 -10.44 -33.45
CA PRO A 401 2.46 -11.11 -32.43
C PRO A 401 2.82 -10.65 -31.01
N GLY A 402 1.82 -10.48 -30.15
CA GLY A 402 2.02 -10.06 -28.75
C GLY A 402 2.15 -8.54 -28.56
N THR A 403 2.04 -7.75 -29.63
CA THR A 403 1.95 -6.29 -29.53
C THR A 403 0.67 -5.90 -28.80
N GLN A 404 0.77 -5.12 -27.72
CA GLN A 404 -0.41 -4.71 -26.96
C GLN A 404 -1.26 -3.69 -27.71
N VAL A 405 -2.59 -3.83 -27.64
CA VAL A 405 -3.54 -2.85 -28.17
C VAL A 405 -4.15 -2.08 -27.01
N HIS A 406 -4.20 -0.75 -27.12
CA HIS A 406 -4.70 0.16 -26.08
C HIS A 406 -5.88 1.00 -26.59
N ALA A 407 -6.78 1.40 -25.70
CA ALA A 407 -7.79 2.42 -25.98
C ALA A 407 -7.16 3.82 -26.08
N GLU A 408 -7.73 4.73 -26.90
CA GLU A 408 -7.09 6.02 -27.23
C GLU A 408 -7.38 7.12 -26.18
N GLY A 409 -8.18 6.83 -25.15
CA GLY A 409 -8.39 7.76 -24.04
C GLY A 409 -9.25 7.25 -22.89
N PRO A 410 -9.37 8.03 -21.79
CA PRO A 410 -10.07 7.61 -20.57
C PRO A 410 -11.56 7.31 -20.75
N ILE A 411 -12.25 8.02 -21.66
CA ILE A 411 -13.67 7.78 -21.95
C ILE A 411 -13.84 6.45 -22.70
N GLU A 412 -13.08 6.25 -23.77
CA GLU A 412 -13.13 5.02 -24.57
C GLU A 412 -12.77 3.80 -23.74
N LEU A 413 -11.74 3.91 -22.91
CA LEU A 413 -11.34 2.87 -21.97
C LEU A 413 -12.50 2.53 -21.01
N ALA A 414 -13.06 3.54 -20.34
CA ALA A 414 -14.13 3.30 -19.37
C ALA A 414 -15.40 2.75 -20.04
N THR A 415 -15.74 3.20 -21.25
CA THR A 415 -16.85 2.65 -22.03
C THR A 415 -16.61 1.19 -22.40
N SER A 416 -15.41 0.85 -22.88
CA SER A 416 -15.07 -0.51 -23.29
C SER A 416 -15.07 -1.49 -22.10
N GLU A 417 -14.56 -1.05 -20.95
CA GLU A 417 -14.55 -1.82 -19.70
C GLU A 417 -15.95 -2.11 -19.16
N VAL A 418 -16.84 -1.12 -19.14
CA VAL A 418 -18.25 -1.35 -18.75
C VAL A 418 -18.87 -2.43 -19.62
N LYS A 419 -18.69 -2.34 -20.95
CA LYS A 419 -19.22 -3.32 -21.90
C LYS A 419 -18.60 -4.71 -21.71
N ALA A 420 -17.30 -4.79 -21.43
CA ALA A 420 -16.60 -6.04 -21.22
C ALA A 420 -17.08 -6.75 -19.95
N TYR A 421 -17.25 -6.02 -18.84
CA TYR A 421 -17.82 -6.57 -17.62
C TYR A 421 -19.29 -6.99 -17.79
N GLU A 422 -20.11 -6.22 -18.51
CA GLU A 422 -21.49 -6.64 -18.84
C GLU A 422 -21.52 -7.96 -19.62
N ALA A 423 -20.59 -8.16 -20.56
CA ALA A 423 -20.45 -9.41 -21.30
C ALA A 423 -20.04 -10.58 -20.38
N GLU A 424 -19.12 -10.35 -19.44
CA GLU A 424 -18.68 -11.35 -18.47
C GLU A 424 -19.80 -11.73 -17.49
N ILE A 425 -20.52 -10.75 -16.94
CA ILE A 425 -21.69 -10.96 -16.06
C ILE A 425 -22.75 -11.79 -16.77
N ALA A 426 -23.05 -11.47 -18.04
CA ALA A 426 -24.03 -12.22 -18.83
C ALA A 426 -23.57 -13.68 -19.05
N CYS A 427 -22.28 -13.90 -19.28
CA CYS A 427 -21.69 -15.24 -19.41
C CYS A 427 -21.79 -16.03 -18.10
N LEU A 428 -21.35 -15.43 -16.99
CA LEU A 428 -21.35 -16.04 -15.66
C LEU A 428 -22.78 -16.36 -15.20
N GLY A 429 -23.73 -15.45 -15.43
CA GLY A 429 -25.13 -15.67 -15.12
C GLY A 429 -25.75 -16.85 -15.90
N LYS A 430 -25.40 -17.02 -17.18
CA LYS A 430 -25.83 -18.19 -17.97
C LYS A 430 -25.22 -19.48 -17.43
N LYS A 431 -23.92 -19.48 -17.11
CA LYS A 431 -23.25 -20.65 -16.54
C LYS A 431 -23.79 -21.02 -15.17
N ALA A 432 -24.01 -20.05 -14.29
CA ALA A 432 -24.56 -20.27 -12.96
C ALA A 432 -25.95 -20.92 -12.99
N LYS A 433 -26.79 -20.60 -13.99
CA LYS A 433 -28.11 -21.23 -14.16
C LYS A 433 -28.02 -22.72 -14.52
N ASN A 434 -26.97 -23.13 -15.24
CA ASN A 434 -26.80 -24.49 -15.75
C ASN A 434 -25.80 -25.32 -14.92
N ALA A 435 -25.13 -24.71 -13.95
CA ALA A 435 -24.11 -25.34 -13.11
C ALA A 435 -24.70 -26.18 -11.96
N PRO A 436 -24.00 -27.23 -11.49
CA PRO A 436 -24.38 -27.94 -10.27
C PRO A 436 -24.33 -27.01 -9.05
N LYS A 437 -25.15 -27.29 -8.01
CA LYS A 437 -25.28 -26.43 -6.81
C LYS A 437 -23.94 -26.07 -6.15
N SER A 438 -22.96 -26.96 -6.21
CA SER A 438 -21.61 -26.76 -5.67
C SER A 438 -20.81 -25.66 -6.38
N GLU A 439 -21.12 -25.34 -7.64
CA GLU A 439 -20.45 -24.28 -8.41
C GLU A 439 -21.27 -22.98 -8.50
N GLN A 440 -22.60 -23.04 -8.30
CA GLN A 440 -23.46 -21.87 -8.45
C GLN A 440 -23.06 -20.71 -7.53
N GLY A 441 -22.63 -21.01 -6.30
CA GLY A 441 -22.20 -20.00 -5.33
C GLY A 441 -20.95 -19.25 -5.80
N VAL A 442 -19.97 -19.98 -6.35
CA VAL A 442 -18.73 -19.40 -6.87
C VAL A 442 -19.00 -18.53 -8.10
N LEU A 443 -19.81 -19.01 -9.04
CA LEU A 443 -20.16 -18.26 -10.25
C LEU A 443 -21.00 -17.01 -9.96
N ARG A 444 -21.86 -17.03 -8.94
CA ARG A 444 -22.63 -15.85 -8.51
C ARG A 444 -21.74 -14.82 -7.84
N LYS A 445 -20.84 -15.25 -6.93
CA LYS A 445 -19.85 -14.36 -6.33
C LYS A 445 -18.96 -13.70 -7.39
N GLU A 446 -18.57 -14.45 -8.42
CA GLU A 446 -17.82 -13.89 -9.55
C GLU A 446 -18.64 -12.89 -10.35
N ALA A 447 -19.93 -13.17 -10.60
CA ALA A 447 -20.80 -12.22 -11.31
C ALA A 447 -21.05 -10.94 -10.50
N GLU A 448 -21.19 -11.05 -9.17
CA GLU A 448 -21.27 -9.92 -8.25
C GLU A 448 -19.97 -9.09 -8.29
N PHE A 449 -18.82 -9.76 -8.28
CA PHE A 449 -17.52 -9.12 -8.47
C PHE A 449 -17.46 -8.33 -9.79
N CYS A 450 -17.79 -8.96 -10.93
CA CYS A 450 -17.82 -8.26 -12.22
C CYS A 450 -18.80 -7.07 -12.23
N ALA A 451 -19.92 -7.17 -11.51
CA ALA A 451 -20.89 -6.08 -11.40
C ALA A 451 -20.35 -4.88 -10.59
N GLU A 452 -19.58 -5.13 -9.53
CA GLU A 452 -18.91 -4.07 -8.78
C GLU A 452 -17.88 -3.33 -9.66
N TRP A 453 -17.12 -4.06 -10.48
CA TRP A 453 -16.19 -3.47 -11.43
C TRP A 453 -16.87 -2.66 -12.54
N ALA A 454 -17.98 -3.15 -13.08
CA ALA A 454 -18.78 -2.40 -14.03
C ALA A 454 -19.24 -1.06 -13.43
N LEU A 455 -19.66 -1.04 -12.17
CA LEU A 455 -20.06 0.18 -11.46
C LEU A 455 -18.87 1.13 -11.22
N LEU A 456 -17.68 0.61 -10.92
CA LEU A 456 -16.47 1.44 -10.79
C LEU A 456 -16.12 2.12 -12.11
N TRP A 457 -16.12 1.38 -13.22
CA TRP A 457 -15.85 1.95 -14.53
C TRP A 457 -16.93 2.92 -15.00
N GLN A 458 -18.20 2.70 -14.64
CA GLN A 458 -19.26 3.69 -14.86
C GLN A 458 -18.96 5.00 -14.11
N ARG A 459 -18.43 4.95 -12.89
CA ARG A 459 -18.03 6.17 -12.15
C ARG A 459 -16.85 6.85 -12.82
N GLU A 460 -15.85 6.10 -13.31
CA GLU A 460 -14.72 6.67 -14.05
C GLU A 460 -15.17 7.30 -15.37
N LEU A 461 -16.12 6.69 -16.09
CA LEU A 461 -16.73 7.26 -17.28
C LEU A 461 -17.40 8.60 -16.96
N VAL A 462 -18.18 8.67 -15.88
CA VAL A 462 -18.81 9.94 -15.43
C VAL A 462 -17.75 10.98 -15.07
N LYS A 463 -16.68 10.60 -14.35
CA LYS A 463 -15.57 11.51 -14.02
C LYS A 463 -14.87 12.03 -15.28
N ALA A 464 -14.59 11.15 -16.25
CA ALA A 464 -13.93 11.51 -17.50
C ALA A 464 -14.80 12.46 -18.34
N LEU A 465 -16.11 12.18 -18.46
CA LEU A 465 -17.06 13.05 -19.14
C LEU A 465 -17.17 14.43 -18.47
N ASN A 466 -17.25 14.48 -17.13
CA ASN A 466 -17.27 15.75 -16.39
C ASN A 466 -15.98 16.57 -16.58
N LYS A 467 -14.83 15.90 -16.67
CA LYS A 467 -13.55 16.55 -16.95
C LYS A 467 -13.48 17.11 -18.38
N GLU A 468 -14.10 16.45 -19.35
CA GLU A 468 -14.15 16.97 -20.71
C GLU A 468 -15.15 18.13 -20.85
N MET A 469 -16.31 18.04 -20.20
CA MET A 469 -17.29 19.13 -20.16
C MET A 469 -16.76 20.40 -19.48
N SER A 470 -15.90 20.27 -18.46
CA SER A 470 -15.27 21.43 -17.80
C SER A 470 -14.10 22.05 -18.58
N ARG A 471 -13.64 21.39 -19.66
CA ARG A 471 -12.62 21.90 -20.58
C ARG A 471 -13.20 22.60 -21.81
N ARG A 472 -14.49 22.41 -22.08
CA ARG A 472 -15.26 23.10 -23.13
C ARG A 472 -15.99 24.29 -22.51
#